data_AF-A0A956AFZ2-F1
#
_entry.id   AF-A0A956AFZ2-F1
#
_cell.length_a   1.000
_cell.length_b   1.000
_cell.length_c   1.000
_cell.angle_alpha   90.00
_cell.angle_beta   90.00
_cell.angle_gamma   90.00
#
_symmetry.space_group_name_H-M   'P 1'
#
loop_
_entity.id
_entity.type
_entity.pdbx_description
1 polymer ?
#
loop_
_entity_poly.entity_id
_entity_poly.type
_entity_poly.pdbx_seq_one_letter_code
_entity_poly.pdbx_strand_id
1 'polypeptide(L)'
;LGEALLVAPFFEPGAARDVALPAGERWYDWWRPGRPALDGGQVLAAYTAPAPGQIPLFVREGAILPLDVVNDANGLGDAASAGHLTLLVWPGRRATFPLVDVDDQPNPVTAEVVDGVARVTMARAPRPLLVRARALSVSGVQVGGAAVPAADVWPPEGAGWRFDAEASSVWIRVPASPDAVVIEVLP
;
A
#
# COMPACT_ATOMS: atom_id res chain seq x y z
N LEU A 1 5.57 13.81 -5.53
CA LEU A 1 6.84 13.06 -5.48
C LEU A 1 6.62 11.79 -6.29
N GLY A 2 7.17 11.75 -7.50
CA GLY A 2 6.62 10.89 -8.56
C GLY A 2 5.12 11.18 -8.79
N GLU A 3 4.43 10.23 -9.43
CA GLU A 3 3.00 10.31 -9.73
C GLU A 3 2.10 9.71 -8.63
N ALA A 4 2.69 9.09 -7.61
CA ALA A 4 1.95 8.35 -6.58
C ALA A 4 1.63 9.17 -5.33
N LEU A 5 2.45 10.17 -5.00
CA LEU A 5 2.34 10.93 -3.75
C LEU A 5 2.16 12.42 -4.03
N LEU A 6 1.14 13.01 -3.40
CA LEU A 6 0.95 14.45 -3.28
C LEU A 6 1.42 14.89 -1.89
N VAL A 7 2.31 15.88 -1.86
CA VAL A 7 2.87 16.43 -0.62
C VAL A 7 2.70 17.94 -0.66
N ALA A 8 2.05 18.51 0.36
CA ALA A 8 1.78 19.94 0.43
C ALA A 8 2.22 20.51 1.79
N PRO A 9 3.52 20.71 2.03
CA PRO A 9 4.06 21.05 3.35
C PRO A 9 3.47 22.34 3.92
N PHE A 10 3.41 22.44 5.25
CA PHE A 10 3.12 23.70 5.92
C PHE A 10 4.36 24.61 5.89
N PHE A 11 4.13 25.92 5.83
CA PHE A 11 5.20 26.91 5.93
C PHE A 11 5.29 27.52 7.34
N GLU A 12 4.28 27.31 8.18
CA GLU A 12 4.20 27.81 9.55
C GLU A 12 3.62 26.71 10.49
N PRO A 13 4.09 26.60 11.76
CA PRO A 13 3.55 25.66 12.72
C PRO A 13 2.07 25.91 13.04
N GLY A 14 1.26 24.84 13.15
CA GLY A 14 -0.17 24.95 13.44
C GLY A 14 -1.03 25.51 12.30
N ALA A 15 -0.43 25.72 11.13
CA ALA A 15 -1.15 26.23 9.96
C ALA A 15 -2.10 25.18 9.38
N ALA A 16 -3.23 25.66 8.89
CA ALA A 16 -4.07 24.94 7.94
C ALA A 16 -3.66 25.33 6.52
N ARG A 17 -3.87 24.44 5.54
CA ARG A 17 -3.54 24.72 4.14
C ARG A 17 -4.63 24.22 3.20
N ASP A 18 -4.92 25.01 2.18
CA ASP A 18 -5.72 24.56 1.04
C ASP A 18 -4.89 23.59 0.18
N VAL A 19 -5.40 22.38 -0.02
CA VAL A 19 -4.73 21.34 -0.80
C VAL A 19 -5.55 21.04 -2.06
N ALA A 20 -5.01 21.42 -3.21
CA ALA A 20 -5.60 21.07 -4.51
C ALA A 20 -5.28 19.61 -4.86
N LEU A 21 -6.31 18.77 -4.96
CA LEU A 21 -6.18 17.40 -5.43
C LEU A 21 -6.26 17.37 -6.96
N PRO A 22 -5.27 16.80 -7.67
CA PRO A 22 -5.29 16.68 -9.12
C PRO A 22 -6.53 15.94 -9.62
N ALA A 23 -7.14 16.42 -10.70
CA ALA A 23 -8.30 15.82 -11.34
C ALA A 23 -7.97 14.48 -12.02
N GLY A 24 -9.01 13.67 -12.26
CA GLY A 24 -8.93 12.43 -13.03
C GLY A 24 -8.69 11.17 -12.20
N GLU A 25 -8.24 11.30 -10.96
CA GLU A 25 -7.92 10.18 -10.06
C GLU A 25 -8.46 10.44 -8.65
N ARG A 26 -8.56 9.37 -7.85
CA ARG A 26 -8.92 9.49 -6.43
C ARG A 26 -7.68 9.49 -5.55
N TRP A 27 -7.80 10.09 -4.37
CA TRP A 27 -6.70 10.30 -3.43
C TRP A 27 -7.09 9.82 -2.03
N TYR A 28 -6.17 9.16 -1.36
CA TYR A 28 -6.32 8.73 0.03
C TYR A 28 -5.48 9.63 0.93
N ASP A 29 -6.08 10.14 2.00
CA ASP A 29 -5.34 10.84 3.05
C ASP A 29 -4.49 9.82 3.81
N TRP A 30 -3.17 10.00 3.73
CA TRP A 30 -2.21 9.08 4.34
C TRP A 30 -2.39 8.98 5.86
N TRP A 31 -2.77 10.08 6.51
CA TRP A 31 -2.92 10.14 7.97
C TRP A 31 -4.30 9.72 8.45
N ARG A 32 -5.24 9.43 7.54
CA ARG A 32 -6.61 9.00 7.86
C ARG A 32 -6.98 7.74 7.04
N PRO A 33 -6.23 6.64 7.20
CA PRO A 33 -6.31 5.48 6.30
C PRO A 33 -7.69 4.79 6.30
N GLY A 34 -8.45 4.87 7.40
CA GLY A 34 -9.81 4.36 7.49
C GLY A 34 -10.88 5.18 6.75
N ARG A 35 -10.53 6.35 6.19
CA ARG A 35 -11.47 7.16 5.40
C ARG A 35 -11.60 6.63 3.97
N PRO A 36 -12.73 6.90 3.29
CA PRO A 36 -12.86 6.64 1.86
C PRO A 36 -11.90 7.53 1.06
N ALA A 37 -11.68 7.14 -0.20
CA ALA A 37 -10.96 7.98 -1.14
C ALA A 37 -11.69 9.31 -1.38
N LEU A 38 -10.92 10.37 -1.62
CA LEU A 38 -11.36 11.69 -2.00
C LEU A 38 -11.29 11.81 -3.52
N ASP A 39 -12.33 12.35 -4.15
CA ASP A 39 -12.30 12.61 -5.59
C ASP A 39 -11.25 13.68 -5.94
N GLY A 40 -10.55 13.52 -7.06
CA GLY A 40 -9.67 14.54 -7.59
C GLY A 40 -10.43 15.75 -8.15
N GLY A 41 -9.70 16.82 -8.48
CA GLY A 41 -10.26 18.02 -9.12
C GLY A 41 -10.95 18.98 -8.15
N GLN A 42 -10.73 18.78 -6.85
CA GLN A 42 -11.24 19.62 -5.77
C GLN A 42 -10.11 20.22 -4.94
N VAL A 43 -10.44 21.26 -4.18
CA VAL A 43 -9.55 21.83 -3.17
C VAL A 43 -10.08 21.45 -1.80
N LEU A 44 -9.26 20.76 -1.01
CA LEU A 44 -9.51 20.54 0.40
C LEU A 44 -9.18 21.83 1.15
N ALA A 45 -10.21 22.57 1.55
CA ALA A 45 -10.04 23.83 2.26
C ALA A 45 -9.52 23.59 3.68
N ALA A 46 -8.57 24.42 4.11
CA ALA A 46 -8.05 24.46 5.48
C ALA A 46 -7.68 23.08 6.06
N TYR A 47 -6.99 22.24 5.29
CA TYR A 47 -6.52 20.94 5.77
C TYR A 47 -5.53 21.11 6.92
N THR A 48 -5.70 20.31 7.97
CA THR A 48 -4.77 20.18 9.10
C THR A 48 -4.30 18.74 9.24
N ALA A 49 -3.00 18.56 9.49
CA ALA A 49 -2.46 17.24 9.78
C ALA A 49 -2.87 16.80 11.21
N PRO A 50 -3.18 15.52 11.44
CA PRO A 50 -3.66 15.05 12.74
C PRO A 50 -2.69 15.22 13.91
N ALA A 51 -1.37 15.17 13.66
CA ALA A 51 -0.34 15.27 14.69
C ALA A 51 0.73 16.33 14.34
N PRO A 52 1.37 16.95 15.36
CA PRO A 52 2.50 17.84 15.15
C PRO A 52 3.64 17.17 14.35
N GLY A 53 4.24 17.92 13.43
CA GLY A 53 5.31 17.42 12.56
C GLY A 53 4.84 16.62 11.33
N GLN A 54 3.55 16.26 11.25
CA GLN A 54 2.98 15.72 10.02
C GLN A 54 2.69 16.84 9.02
N ILE A 55 2.90 16.52 7.74
CA ILE A 55 2.58 17.39 6.62
C ILE A 55 1.45 16.77 5.80
N PRO A 56 0.61 17.56 5.11
CA PRO A 56 -0.41 17.04 4.21
C PRO A 56 0.23 16.09 3.19
N LEU A 57 -0.18 14.82 3.26
CA LEU A 57 0.35 13.73 2.47
C LEU A 57 -0.82 12.89 1.97
N PHE A 58 -0.91 12.74 0.66
CA PHE A 58 -1.95 11.98 0.02
C PHE A 58 -1.33 11.00 -0.96
N VAL A 59 -1.95 9.84 -1.07
CA VAL A 59 -1.53 8.77 -1.97
C VAL A 59 -2.61 8.52 -3.01
N ARG A 60 -2.19 8.44 -4.27
CA ARG A 60 -3.09 8.25 -5.40
C ARG A 60 -3.67 6.83 -5.40
N GLU A 61 -4.91 6.69 -5.83
CA GLU A 61 -5.45 5.39 -6.22
C GLU A 61 -4.64 4.77 -7.36
N GLY A 62 -4.40 3.47 -7.30
CA GLY A 62 -3.46 2.75 -8.17
C GLY A 62 -2.00 2.87 -7.75
N ALA A 63 -1.67 3.55 -6.64
CA ALA A 63 -0.29 3.65 -6.18
C ALA A 63 0.26 2.29 -5.72
N ILE A 64 1.51 2.02 -6.12
CA ILE A 64 2.33 0.90 -5.66
C ILE A 64 3.63 1.52 -5.15
N LEU A 65 3.91 1.36 -3.86
CA LEU A 65 5.09 1.93 -3.19
C LEU A 65 5.95 0.79 -2.64
N PRO A 66 7.08 0.46 -3.29
CA PRO A 66 8.07 -0.45 -2.73
C PRO A 66 8.92 0.24 -1.67
N LEU A 67 9.17 -0.46 -0.57
CA LEU A 67 9.90 0.03 0.60
C LEU A 67 10.79 -1.05 1.19
N ASP A 68 11.94 -0.63 1.71
CA ASP A 68 12.80 -1.42 2.59
C ASP A 68 12.56 -1.00 4.05
N VAL A 69 11.63 -1.70 4.72
CA VAL A 69 11.27 -1.39 6.10
C VAL A 69 12.13 -2.22 7.05
N VAL A 70 12.82 -1.56 7.97
CA VAL A 70 13.76 -2.18 8.91
C VAL A 70 13.41 -1.94 10.38
N ASN A 71 12.44 -1.08 10.66
CA ASN A 71 11.98 -0.72 11.99
C ASN A 71 10.55 -0.17 11.95
N ASP A 72 10.03 0.19 13.11
CA ASP A 72 8.67 0.67 13.34
C ASP A 72 8.52 2.20 13.31
N ALA A 73 9.58 2.94 12.98
CA ALA A 73 9.63 4.40 13.13
C ALA A 73 8.54 5.16 12.35
N ASN A 74 8.00 4.58 11.28
CA ASN A 74 6.97 5.18 10.43
C ASN A 74 5.65 4.38 10.42
N GLY A 75 5.51 3.32 11.22
CA GLY A 75 4.31 2.48 11.25
C GLY A 75 4.01 1.71 9.96
N LEU A 76 5.02 1.53 9.09
CA LEU A 76 4.91 0.75 7.84
C LEU A 76 5.48 -0.67 7.98
N GLY A 77 5.64 -1.13 9.22
CA GLY A 77 6.24 -2.40 9.58
C GLY A 77 6.94 -2.28 10.93
N ASP A 78 7.86 -3.20 11.19
CA ASP A 78 8.66 -3.29 12.41
C ASP A 78 10.01 -3.94 12.09
N ALA A 79 10.79 -4.28 13.12
CA ALA A 79 12.09 -4.95 12.94
C ALA A 79 11.98 -6.31 12.22
N ALA A 80 10.84 -7.01 12.31
CA ALA A 80 10.62 -8.27 11.61
C ALA A 80 10.36 -8.08 10.10
N SER A 81 10.13 -6.84 9.66
CA SER A 81 10.02 -6.50 8.23
C SER A 81 11.37 -6.49 7.52
N ALA A 82 12.49 -6.43 8.26
CA ALA A 82 13.83 -6.42 7.68
C ALA A 82 14.05 -7.63 6.76
N GLY A 83 14.70 -7.40 5.61
CA GLY A 83 14.94 -8.43 4.61
C GLY A 83 13.76 -8.76 3.70
N HIS A 84 12.57 -8.21 3.95
CA HIS A 84 11.42 -8.32 3.05
C HIS A 84 11.38 -7.14 2.07
N LEU A 85 10.73 -7.33 0.92
CA LEU A 85 10.21 -6.22 0.13
C LEU A 85 8.82 -5.85 0.67
N THR A 86 8.67 -4.65 1.23
CA THR A 86 7.37 -4.15 1.64
C THR A 86 6.71 -3.42 0.48
N LEU A 87 5.52 -3.85 0.07
CA LEU A 87 4.72 -3.20 -0.97
C LEU A 87 3.47 -2.59 -0.35
N LEU A 88 3.39 -1.27 -0.34
CA LEU A 88 2.13 -0.60 -0.05
C LEU A 88 1.34 -0.42 -1.34
N VAL A 89 0.08 -0.82 -1.34
CA VAL A 89 -0.76 -0.84 -2.54
C VAL A 89 -2.11 -0.19 -2.23
N TRP A 90 -2.48 0.80 -3.03
CA TRP A 90 -3.84 1.35 -3.06
C TRP A 90 -4.48 0.89 -4.37
N PRO A 91 -5.04 -0.33 -4.43
CA PRO A 91 -5.49 -0.91 -5.69
C PRO A 91 -6.66 -0.09 -6.27
N GLY A 92 -6.72 -0.03 -7.59
CA GLY A 92 -7.76 0.68 -8.33
C GLY A 92 -7.73 0.25 -9.79
N ARG A 93 -7.73 1.20 -10.72
CA ARG A 93 -7.40 0.88 -12.12
C ARG A 93 -6.00 0.27 -12.21
N ARG A 94 -5.78 -0.55 -13.24
CA ARG A 94 -4.50 -1.19 -13.48
C ARG A 94 -3.36 -0.18 -13.49
N ALA A 95 -2.38 -0.41 -12.62
CA ALA A 95 -1.16 0.36 -12.52
C ALA A 95 0.04 -0.59 -12.49
N THR A 96 1.18 -0.12 -12.99
CA THR A 96 2.43 -0.89 -13.01
C THR A 96 3.56 -0.03 -12.49
N PHE A 97 4.33 -0.56 -11.53
CA PHE A 97 5.55 0.04 -11.04
C PHE A 97 6.76 -0.69 -11.65
N PRO A 98 7.70 0.00 -12.33
CA PRO A 98 8.87 -0.62 -12.95
C PRO A 98 9.96 -0.93 -11.90
N LEU A 99 9.69 -1.88 -11.01
CA LEU A 99 10.61 -2.27 -9.95
C LEU A 99 11.87 -2.91 -10.53
N VAL A 100 13.02 -2.51 -10.00
CA VAL A 100 14.27 -3.25 -10.02
C VAL A 100 14.56 -3.60 -8.56
N ASP A 101 14.71 -4.89 -8.26
CA ASP A 101 14.87 -5.38 -6.89
C ASP A 101 16.36 -5.62 -6.58
N VAL A 102 16.65 -6.26 -5.44
CA VAL A 102 18.00 -6.53 -4.93
C VAL A 102 18.90 -7.36 -5.85
N ASP A 103 18.36 -7.98 -6.89
CA ASP A 103 19.10 -8.76 -7.89
C ASP A 103 19.49 -7.93 -9.14
N ASP A 104 19.23 -6.62 -9.13
CA ASP A 104 19.46 -5.68 -10.25
C ASP A 104 18.71 -6.05 -11.54
N GLN A 105 17.73 -6.95 -11.46
CA GLN A 105 16.95 -7.42 -12.59
C GLN A 105 15.54 -6.81 -12.58
N PRO A 106 15.01 -6.32 -13.72
CA PRO A 106 13.64 -5.82 -13.78
C PRO A 106 12.62 -6.85 -13.29
N ASN A 107 11.69 -6.42 -12.46
CA ASN A 107 10.61 -7.23 -11.90
C ASN A 107 9.36 -6.37 -11.69
N PRO A 108 8.72 -5.87 -12.76
CA PRO A 108 7.62 -4.93 -12.64
C PRO A 108 6.48 -5.51 -11.80
N VAL A 109 5.92 -4.66 -10.94
CA VAL A 109 4.78 -5.01 -10.10
C VAL A 109 3.53 -4.38 -10.70
N THR A 110 2.51 -5.17 -10.96
CA THR A 110 1.20 -4.69 -11.41
C THR A 110 0.18 -4.84 -10.30
N ALA A 111 -0.68 -3.84 -10.11
CA ALA A 111 -1.82 -3.91 -9.21
C ALA A 111 -3.09 -3.41 -9.91
N GLU A 112 -4.21 -4.07 -9.66
CA GLU A 112 -5.51 -3.71 -10.24
C GLU A 112 -6.66 -4.23 -9.38
N VAL A 113 -7.86 -3.70 -9.58
CA VAL A 113 -9.12 -4.28 -9.09
C VAL A 113 -9.91 -4.80 -10.29
N VAL A 114 -10.25 -6.08 -10.27
CA VAL A 114 -11.09 -6.73 -11.30
C VAL A 114 -12.25 -7.40 -10.57
N ASP A 115 -13.49 -7.05 -10.93
CA ASP A 115 -14.70 -7.59 -10.32
C ASP A 115 -14.71 -7.54 -8.77
N GLY A 116 -14.15 -6.46 -8.22
CA GLY A 116 -14.03 -6.25 -6.77
C GLY A 116 -12.85 -6.96 -6.10
N VAL A 117 -12.12 -7.82 -6.82
CA VAL A 117 -10.92 -8.50 -6.32
C VAL A 117 -9.69 -7.64 -6.60
N ALA A 118 -8.96 -7.27 -5.53
CA ALA A 118 -7.68 -6.59 -5.70
C ALA A 118 -6.59 -7.63 -6.00
N ARG A 119 -5.92 -7.47 -7.13
CA ARG A 119 -4.85 -8.36 -7.61
C ARG A 119 -3.52 -7.62 -7.64
N VAL A 120 -2.47 -8.26 -7.14
CA VAL A 120 -1.07 -7.83 -7.27
C VAL A 120 -0.28 -8.93 -7.97
N THR A 121 0.53 -8.58 -8.96
CA THR A 121 1.27 -9.54 -9.79
C THR A 121 2.70 -9.09 -10.04
N MET A 122 3.65 -10.03 -9.94
CA MET A 122 5.05 -9.87 -10.31
C MET A 122 5.62 -11.19 -10.84
N ALA A 123 6.70 -11.12 -11.62
CA ALA A 123 7.26 -12.29 -12.29
C ALA A 123 8.03 -13.23 -11.35
N ARG A 124 8.53 -12.71 -10.24
CA ARG A 124 9.24 -13.44 -9.18
C ARG A 124 9.25 -12.65 -7.88
N ALA A 125 9.65 -13.27 -6.78
CA ALA A 125 9.94 -12.62 -5.51
C ALA A 125 11.33 -13.08 -5.01
N PRO A 126 12.42 -12.37 -5.34
CA PRO A 126 13.79 -12.75 -4.98
C PRO A 126 14.02 -12.82 -3.45
N ARG A 127 13.18 -12.11 -2.69
CA ARG A 127 13.09 -12.10 -1.24
C ARG A 127 11.62 -12.16 -0.81
N PRO A 128 11.31 -12.53 0.43
CA PRO A 128 9.94 -12.57 0.92
C PRO A 128 9.25 -11.20 0.83
N LEU A 129 7.94 -11.20 0.62
CA LEU A 129 7.13 -9.99 0.47
C LEU A 129 6.31 -9.72 1.72
N LEU A 130 6.14 -8.45 2.06
CA LEU A 130 5.07 -7.95 2.93
C LEU A 130 4.22 -6.97 2.13
N VAL A 131 3.04 -7.40 1.70
CA VAL A 131 2.11 -6.55 0.95
C VAL A 131 1.07 -5.97 1.90
N ARG A 132 0.98 -4.65 1.96
CA ARG A 132 -0.11 -3.93 2.63
C ARG A 132 -1.01 -3.31 1.58
N ALA A 133 -2.17 -3.91 1.33
CA ALA A 133 -3.14 -3.42 0.35
C ALA A 133 -4.33 -2.72 1.03
N ARG A 134 -4.77 -1.56 0.52
CA ARG A 134 -6.02 -0.92 0.95
C ARG A 134 -7.20 -1.85 0.67
N ALA A 135 -7.99 -2.15 1.69
CA ALA A 135 -9.16 -3.01 1.62
C ALA A 135 -10.19 -2.59 2.68
N LEU A 136 -11.48 -2.52 2.34
CA LEU A 136 -12.52 -2.19 3.33
C LEU A 136 -13.03 -3.43 4.08
N SER A 137 -12.98 -4.58 3.42
CA SER A 137 -13.30 -5.90 3.96
C SER A 137 -12.39 -6.91 3.26
N VAL A 138 -12.19 -8.05 3.90
CA VAL A 138 -11.49 -9.20 3.32
C VAL A 138 -12.20 -10.47 3.75
N SER A 139 -12.71 -11.22 2.78
CA SER A 139 -13.27 -12.57 3.01
C SER A 139 -12.22 -13.67 2.82
N GLY A 140 -11.13 -13.38 2.12
CA GLY A 140 -10.00 -14.28 1.97
C GLY A 140 -8.87 -13.69 1.13
N VAL A 141 -7.72 -14.37 1.16
CA VAL A 141 -6.57 -14.05 0.31
C VAL A 141 -6.10 -15.32 -0.39
N GLN A 142 -5.75 -15.19 -1.65
CA GLN A 142 -5.15 -16.26 -2.45
C GLN A 142 -3.75 -15.85 -2.93
N VAL A 143 -2.85 -16.83 -3.01
CA VAL A 143 -1.52 -16.67 -3.60
C VAL A 143 -1.29 -17.81 -4.57
N GLY A 144 -1.02 -17.49 -5.84
CA GLY A 144 -0.90 -18.48 -6.91
C GLY A 144 -2.17 -19.31 -7.11
N GLY A 145 -3.34 -18.74 -6.81
CA GLY A 145 -4.64 -19.41 -6.86
C GLY A 145 -4.97 -20.32 -5.65
N ALA A 146 -4.04 -20.50 -4.71
CA ALA A 146 -4.29 -21.25 -3.47
C ALA A 146 -4.72 -20.31 -2.34
N ALA A 147 -5.71 -20.71 -1.55
CA ALA A 147 -6.11 -19.97 -0.36
C ALA A 147 -5.00 -19.95 0.68
N VAL A 148 -4.77 -18.78 1.27
CA VAL A 148 -3.76 -18.55 2.30
C VAL A 148 -4.45 -18.32 3.64
N PRO A 149 -3.97 -18.92 4.75
CA PRO A 149 -4.63 -18.79 6.04
C PRO A 149 -4.50 -17.38 6.63
N ALA A 150 -5.51 -16.98 7.40
CA ALA A 150 -5.38 -15.84 8.29
C ALA A 150 -4.33 -16.16 9.38
N ALA A 151 -3.55 -15.15 9.77
CA ALA A 151 -2.46 -15.29 10.71
C ALA A 151 -2.78 -14.59 12.04
N ASP A 152 -2.71 -15.36 13.14
CA ASP A 152 -2.88 -14.85 14.50
C ASP A 152 -1.63 -14.10 15.01
N VAL A 153 -0.46 -14.47 14.48
CA VAL A 153 0.84 -13.86 14.81
C VAL A 153 1.47 -13.29 13.54
N TRP A 154 2.04 -12.09 13.64
CA TRP A 154 2.56 -11.36 12.49
C TRP A 154 4.06 -11.02 12.63
N PRO A 155 4.87 -11.19 11.57
CA PRO A 155 4.56 -11.93 10.34
C PRO A 155 4.59 -13.46 10.57
N PRO A 156 3.80 -14.24 9.81
CA PRO A 156 3.82 -15.71 9.89
C PRO A 156 5.07 -16.31 9.21
N GLU A 157 5.46 -17.53 9.60
CA GLU A 157 6.60 -18.26 9.01
C GLU A 157 6.36 -18.67 7.55
N GLY A 158 5.10 -18.98 7.20
CA GLY A 158 4.62 -19.36 5.87
C GLY A 158 3.83 -18.23 5.18
N ALA A 159 3.13 -18.53 4.09
CA ALA A 159 2.19 -17.55 3.55
C ALA A 159 1.06 -17.31 4.55
N GLY A 160 0.66 -16.06 4.75
CA GLY A 160 -0.43 -15.72 5.66
C GLY A 160 -0.90 -14.29 5.48
N TRP A 161 -2.08 -13.97 5.99
CA TRP A 161 -2.61 -12.61 5.93
C TRP A 161 -3.29 -12.19 7.23
N ARG A 162 -3.37 -10.89 7.48
CA ARG A 162 -4.20 -10.32 8.56
C ARG A 162 -4.88 -9.05 8.07
N PHE A 163 -6.09 -8.80 8.55
CA PHE A 163 -6.81 -7.57 8.25
C PHE A 163 -6.70 -6.57 9.40
N ASP A 164 -6.38 -5.33 9.05
CA ASP A 164 -6.36 -4.18 9.93
C ASP A 164 -7.56 -3.29 9.57
N ALA A 165 -8.63 -3.41 10.35
CA ALA A 165 -9.87 -2.69 10.11
C ALA A 165 -9.71 -1.17 10.34
N GLU A 166 -8.88 -0.77 11.32
CA GLU A 166 -8.64 0.63 11.66
C GLU A 166 -7.91 1.36 10.52
N ALA A 167 -6.87 0.73 9.97
CA ALA A 167 -6.19 1.23 8.78
C ALA A 167 -6.91 0.89 7.47
N SER A 168 -7.98 0.11 7.54
CA SER A 168 -8.70 -0.44 6.38
C SER A 168 -7.72 -0.98 5.32
N SER A 169 -6.85 -1.89 5.77
CA SER A 169 -5.83 -2.51 4.95
C SER A 169 -5.62 -3.96 5.33
N VAL A 170 -5.24 -4.78 4.35
CA VAL A 170 -4.82 -6.16 4.56
C VAL A 170 -3.31 -6.25 4.45
N TRP A 171 -2.71 -6.96 5.38
CA TRP A 171 -1.31 -7.34 5.36
C TRP A 171 -1.19 -8.78 4.88
N ILE A 172 -0.28 -9.05 3.95
CA ILE A 172 -0.10 -10.35 3.30
C ILE A 172 1.39 -10.64 3.25
N ARG A 173 1.80 -11.80 3.78
CA ARG A 173 3.17 -12.27 3.73
C ARG A 173 3.27 -13.38 2.70
N VAL A 174 4.22 -13.27 1.79
CA VAL A 174 4.49 -14.26 0.75
C VAL A 174 5.97 -14.67 0.83
N PRO A 175 6.31 -15.96 0.87
CA PRO A 175 7.69 -16.41 0.77
C PRO A 175 8.38 -15.94 -0.52
N ALA A 176 9.71 -15.98 -0.53
CA ALA A 176 10.45 -15.82 -1.78
C ALA A 176 10.05 -16.91 -2.79
N SER A 177 10.03 -16.56 -4.06
CA SER A 177 9.62 -17.44 -5.16
C SER A 177 10.42 -17.11 -6.41
N PRO A 178 11.02 -18.10 -7.10
CA PRO A 178 11.60 -17.87 -8.43
C PRO A 178 10.51 -17.73 -9.51
N ASP A 179 9.30 -18.20 -9.23
CA ASP A 179 8.16 -18.20 -10.14
C ASP A 179 7.23 -17.00 -9.90
N ALA A 180 6.32 -16.78 -10.85
CA ALA A 180 5.33 -15.71 -10.81
C ALA A 180 4.52 -15.72 -9.52
N VAL A 181 4.41 -14.54 -8.90
CA VAL A 181 3.61 -14.34 -7.70
C VAL A 181 2.36 -13.56 -8.10
N VAL A 182 1.20 -14.18 -7.88
CA VAL A 182 -0.13 -13.56 -8.04
C VAL A 182 -0.81 -13.58 -6.69
N ILE A 183 -1.12 -12.41 -6.14
CA ILE A 183 -1.84 -12.24 -4.88
C ILE A 183 -3.22 -11.68 -5.19
N GLU A 184 -4.26 -12.27 -4.63
CA GLU A 184 -5.65 -11.83 -4.80
C GLU A 184 -6.30 -11.64 -3.43
N VAL A 185 -6.90 -10.47 -3.22
CA VAL A 185 -7.66 -10.11 -2.02
C VAL A 185 -9.13 -10.10 -2.37
N LEU A 186 -9.89 -11.00 -1.75
CA LEU A 186 -11.31 -11.18 -1.96
C LEU A 186 -12.09 -10.26 -0.99
N PRO A 187 -13.07 -9.48 -1.47
CA PRO A 187 -13.82 -8.53 -0.65
C PRO A 187 -14.77 -9.21 0.36
#